data_AF-A0A932RT61-F1
#
_entry.id   AF-A0A932RT61-F1
#
_cell.length_a   1.000
_cell.length_b   1.000
_cell.length_c   1.000
_cell.angle_alpha   90.00
_cell.angle_beta   90.00
_cell.angle_gamma   90.00
#
_symmetry.space_group_name_H-M   'P 1'
#
loop_
_entity.id
_entity.type
_entity.pdbx_description
1 polymer ?
#
loop_
_entity_poly.entity_id
_entity_poly.type
_entity_poly.pdbx_seq_one_letter_code
_entity_poly.pdbx_strand_id
1 'polypeptide(L)'
;MTDRIAETATRLRAAVSVLDAIAHDRTMASTVDPIVAAVTDLAVQIRALIADVERRDIPPGACSLGWGVCPEHGATLVTSRGRSRCRVCDASWDYDRENQHCREPATFLLHTAPVCRAHAEAAPASARLTPIEARS
;
A
#
# COMPACT_ATOMS: atom_id res chain seq x y z
N MET A 1 10.51 13.96 0.67
CA MET A 1 9.29 13.85 1.52
C MET A 1 9.07 12.42 2.00
N THR A 2 9.29 11.41 1.15
CA THR A 2 9.33 9.97 1.44
C THR A 2 10.35 9.56 2.51
N ASP A 3 11.53 10.19 2.56
CA ASP A 3 12.55 9.89 3.60
C ASP A 3 12.06 10.13 5.02
N ARG A 4 11.27 11.19 5.25
CA ARG A 4 10.70 11.50 6.57
C ARG A 4 9.69 10.45 7.02
N ILE A 5 8.96 9.83 6.09
CA ILE A 5 7.97 8.80 6.40
C ILE A 5 8.69 7.49 6.78
N ALA A 6 9.71 7.09 6.01
CA ALA A 6 10.51 5.90 6.29
C ALA A 6 11.30 6.00 7.61
N GLU A 7 11.84 7.19 7.90
CA GLU A 7 12.52 7.48 9.17
C GLU A 7 11.55 7.42 10.36
N THR A 8 10.36 7.98 10.20
CA THR A 8 9.31 7.93 11.23
C THR A 8 8.86 6.50 11.50
N ALA A 9 8.66 5.68 10.47
CA ALA A 9 8.29 4.28 10.61
C ALA A 9 9.38 3.45 11.32
N THR A 10 10.65 3.78 11.10
CA THR A 10 11.79 3.12 11.76
C THR A 10 11.87 3.50 13.24
N ARG A 11 11.64 4.77 13.57
CA ARG A 11 11.54 5.23 14.97
C ARG A 11 10.39 4.57 15.72
N LEU A 12 9.23 4.41 15.07
CA LEU A 12 8.07 3.75 15.67
C LEU A 12 8.34 2.25 15.95
N ARG A 13 8.96 1.52 15.01
CA ARG A 13 9.35 0.11 15.24
C ARG A 13 10.31 -0.05 16.42
N ALA A 14 11.29 0.83 16.54
CA ALA A 14 12.23 0.81 17.66
C ALA A 14 11.52 1.09 19.00
N ALA A 15 10.57 2.04 19.03
CA ALA A 15 9.79 2.34 20.22
C ALA A 15 8.92 1.15 20.67
N VAL A 16 8.29 0.43 19.73
CA VAL A 16 7.50 -0.78 20.04
C VAL A 16 8.37 -1.88 20.65
N SER A 17 9.57 -2.11 20.12
CA SER A 17 10.49 -3.12 20.66
C SER A 17 10.95 -2.83 22.09
N VAL A 18 11.07 -1.55 22.46
CA VAL A 18 11.39 -1.15 23.85
C VAL A 18 10.22 -1.43 24.78
N LEU A 19 8.98 -1.21 24.33
CA LEU A 19 7.79 -1.49 25.12
C LEU A 19 7.60 -2.99 25.36
N ASP A 20 7.89 -3.85 24.37
CA ASP A 20 7.87 -5.31 24.52
C ASP A 20 8.90 -5.79 25.55
N ALA A 21 10.09 -5.17 25.58
CA ALA A 21 11.13 -5.49 26.56
C ALA A 21 10.72 -5.07 27.98
N ILE A 22 10.03 -3.94 28.14
CA ILE A 22 9.51 -3.47 29.42
C ILE A 22 8.36 -4.36 29.92
N ALA A 23 7.50 -4.84 29.01
CA ALA A 23 6.40 -5.74 29.34
C ALA A 23 6.86 -7.12 29.85
N HIS A 24 8.10 -7.53 29.56
CA HIS A 24 8.68 -8.78 30.05
C HIS A 24 9.08 -8.75 31.54
N ASP A 25 9.11 -7.58 32.19
CA ASP A 25 9.40 -7.46 33.62
C ASP A 25 8.11 -7.49 34.47
N ARG A 26 7.89 -8.61 35.18
CA ARG A 26 6.60 -8.97 35.81
C ARG A 26 6.15 -8.04 36.94
N THR A 27 7.04 -7.23 37.54
CA THR A 27 6.69 -6.29 38.61
C THR A 27 6.12 -4.97 38.06
N MET A 28 6.34 -4.66 36.77
CA MET A 28 5.80 -3.49 36.08
C MET A 28 4.59 -3.79 35.17
N ALA A 29 4.28 -5.07 34.92
CA ALA A 29 3.24 -5.51 33.99
C ALA A 29 1.87 -4.83 34.22
N SER A 30 1.38 -4.74 35.46
CA SER A 30 0.07 -4.11 35.72
C SER A 30 0.01 -2.60 35.44
N THR A 31 1.16 -1.92 35.39
CA THR A 31 1.26 -0.48 35.08
C THR A 31 1.55 -0.25 33.59
N VAL A 32 2.18 -1.21 32.93
CA VAL A 32 2.63 -1.13 31.54
C VAL A 32 1.57 -1.69 30.58
N ASP A 33 0.75 -2.66 30.99
CA ASP A 33 -0.32 -3.24 30.16
C ASP A 33 -1.29 -2.19 29.58
N PRO A 34 -1.76 -1.18 30.35
CA PRO A 34 -2.62 -0.14 29.79
C PRO A 34 -1.89 0.74 28.76
N ILE A 35 -0.58 0.95 28.95
CA ILE A 35 0.26 1.74 28.02
C ILE A 35 0.47 0.95 26.74
N VAL A 36 0.77 -0.34 26.82
CA VAL A 36 0.92 -1.23 25.67
C VAL A 36 -0.39 -1.33 24.89
N ALA A 37 -1.53 -1.45 25.59
CA ALA A 37 -2.84 -1.45 24.96
C ALA A 37 -3.13 -0.13 24.24
N ALA A 38 -2.87 1.01 24.88
CA ALA A 38 -3.04 2.34 24.28
C ALA A 38 -2.12 2.57 23.07
N VAL A 39 -0.87 2.12 23.12
CA VAL A 39 0.08 2.21 22.00
C VAL A 39 -0.36 1.29 20.85
N THR A 40 -0.86 0.10 21.15
CA THR A 40 -1.38 -0.83 20.13
C THR A 40 -2.60 -0.25 19.43
N ASP A 41 -3.52 0.34 20.20
CA ASP A 41 -4.71 1.03 19.67
C ASP A 41 -4.32 2.22 18.80
N LEU A 42 -3.39 3.06 19.27
CA LEU A 42 -2.85 4.18 18.49
C LEU A 42 -2.19 3.70 17.19
N ALA A 43 -1.47 2.57 17.20
CA ALA A 43 -0.88 1.99 16.00
C ALA A 43 -1.95 1.48 15.01
N VAL A 44 -3.09 1.00 15.48
CA VAL A 44 -4.26 0.67 14.63
C VAL A 44 -4.84 1.95 14.02
N GLN A 45 -5.07 2.99 14.83
CA GLN A 45 -5.60 4.27 14.36
C GLN A 45 -4.68 4.95 13.33
N ILE A 46 -3.36 4.94 13.55
CA ILE A 46 -2.38 5.47 12.61
C ILE A 46 -2.43 4.72 11.28
N ARG A 47 -2.54 3.38 11.30
CA ARG A 47 -2.67 2.58 10.06
C ARG A 47 -3.94 2.93 9.29
N ALA A 48 -5.06 3.12 9.98
CA ALA A 48 -6.30 3.56 9.36
C ALA A 48 -6.16 4.97 8.73
N LEU A 49 -5.53 5.91 9.44
CA LEU A 49 -5.25 7.26 8.93
C LEU A 49 -4.33 7.25 7.71
N ILE A 50 -3.30 6.40 7.70
CA ILE A 50 -2.41 6.22 6.54
C ILE A 50 -3.23 5.76 5.33
N ALA A 51 -4.05 4.72 5.49
CA ALA A 51 -4.92 4.23 4.42
C ALA A 51 -5.93 5.30 3.93
N ASP A 52 -6.45 6.14 4.83
CA ASP A 52 -7.31 7.26 4.47
C ASP A 52 -6.60 8.34 3.65
N VAL A 53 -5.38 8.71 4.05
CA VAL A 53 -4.55 9.68 3.33
C VAL A 53 -4.19 9.14 1.95
N GLU A 54 -3.77 7.87 1.88
CA GLU A 54 -3.47 7.20 0.62
C GLU A 54 -4.68 7.16 -0.32
N ARG A 55 -5.88 6.86 0.19
CA ARG A 55 -7.12 6.90 -0.60
C ARG A 55 -7.47 8.29 -1.12
N ARG A 56 -7.17 9.36 -0.38
CA ARG A 56 -7.45 10.74 -0.81
C ARG A 56 -6.55 11.21 -1.95
N ASP A 57 -5.39 10.58 -2.15
CA ASP A 57 -4.49 10.89 -3.26
C ASP A 57 -4.85 10.14 -4.56
N ILE A 58 -5.87 9.28 -4.53
CA ILE A 58 -6.38 8.55 -5.71
C ILE A 58 -7.43 9.43 -6.41
N PRO A 59 -7.21 9.85 -7.66
CA PRO A 59 -8.21 10.60 -8.42
C PRO A 59 -9.52 9.80 -8.54
N PRO A 60 -10.69 10.46 -8.51
CA PRO A 60 -11.96 9.80 -8.78
C PRO A 60 -11.91 9.05 -10.12
N GLY A 61 -12.29 7.77 -10.12
CA GLY A 61 -12.26 6.93 -11.32
C GLY A 61 -10.87 6.35 -11.68
N ALA A 62 -9.85 6.54 -10.85
CA ALA A 62 -8.58 5.84 -11.00
C ALA A 62 -8.62 4.42 -10.41
N CYS A 63 -7.64 3.61 -10.81
CA CYS A 63 -7.45 2.26 -10.29
C CYS A 63 -7.16 2.28 -8.78
N SER A 64 -7.78 1.37 -8.03
CA SER A 64 -7.62 1.26 -6.58
C SER A 64 -6.50 0.30 -6.14
N LEU A 65 -5.72 -0.26 -7.07
CA LEU A 65 -4.63 -1.19 -6.76
C LEU A 65 -3.28 -0.46 -6.71
N GLY A 66 -2.35 -1.01 -5.92
CA GLY A 66 -0.95 -0.59 -5.95
C GLY A 66 -0.33 -0.81 -7.33
N TRP A 67 0.60 0.04 -7.72
CA TRP A 67 1.18 0.13 -9.05
C TRP A 67 2.27 -0.94 -9.23
N GLY A 68 1.88 -2.21 -9.29
CA GLY A 68 2.79 -3.34 -9.46
C GLY A 68 2.91 -3.86 -10.90
N VAL A 69 2.30 -3.19 -11.89
CA VAL A 69 2.22 -3.69 -13.27
C VAL A 69 2.81 -2.75 -14.32
N CYS A 70 3.49 -3.34 -15.32
CA CYS A 70 3.78 -2.68 -16.58
C CYS A 70 2.46 -2.48 -17.35
N PRO A 71 2.19 -1.29 -17.93
CA PRO A 71 0.94 -1.04 -18.66
C PRO A 71 0.71 -2.01 -19.82
N GLU A 72 1.80 -2.50 -20.42
CA GLU A 72 1.78 -3.40 -21.57
C GLU A 72 1.93 -4.89 -21.18
N HIS A 73 2.56 -5.18 -20.05
CA HIS A 73 3.03 -6.55 -19.73
C HIS A 73 2.60 -7.04 -18.34
N GLY A 74 1.63 -6.40 -17.69
CA GLY A 74 1.10 -6.85 -16.40
C GLY A 74 2.15 -6.90 -15.29
N ALA A 75 2.08 -7.90 -14.39
CA ALA A 75 2.94 -8.07 -13.21
C ALA A 75 4.40 -8.43 -13.54
N THR A 76 5.09 -7.51 -14.20
CA THR A 76 6.47 -7.64 -14.72
C THR A 76 7.33 -6.45 -14.32
N LEU A 77 6.88 -5.65 -13.36
CA LEU A 77 7.70 -4.60 -12.77
C LEU A 77 8.71 -5.21 -11.80
N VAL A 78 9.90 -4.62 -11.74
CA VAL A 78 10.87 -4.82 -10.67
C VAL A 78 11.33 -3.45 -10.19
N THR A 79 11.41 -3.26 -8.87
CA THR A 79 11.89 -2.02 -8.28
C THR A 79 13.29 -2.19 -7.68
N SER A 80 14.18 -1.25 -7.99
CA SER A 80 15.51 -1.18 -7.39
C SER A 80 15.92 0.27 -7.19
N ARG A 81 16.37 0.59 -5.97
CA ARG A 81 16.79 1.95 -5.57
C ARG A 81 15.72 3.02 -5.85
N GLY A 82 14.46 2.71 -5.56
CA GLY A 82 13.34 3.64 -5.75
C GLY A 82 12.98 3.92 -7.22
N ARG A 83 13.48 3.11 -8.16
CA ARG A 83 13.14 3.18 -9.58
C ARG A 83 12.55 1.87 -10.04
N SER A 84 11.57 1.95 -10.92
CA SER A 84 10.81 0.81 -11.38
C SER A 84 11.10 0.54 -12.86
N ARG A 85 11.33 -0.73 -13.23
CA ARG A 85 11.52 -1.13 -14.63
C ARG A 85 10.71 -2.37 -14.98
N CYS A 86 10.17 -2.43 -16.19
CA CYS A 86 9.58 -3.66 -16.71
C CYS A 86 10.70 -4.61 -17.12
N ARG A 87 10.67 -5.87 -16.65
CA ARG A 87 11.64 -6.89 -17.08
C ARG A 87 11.38 -7.48 -18.48
N VAL A 88 10.30 -7.07 -19.15
CA VAL A 88 9.93 -7.53 -20.51
C VAL A 88 10.25 -6.47 -21.57
N CYS A 89 9.76 -5.24 -21.42
CA CYS A 89 9.98 -4.17 -22.41
C CYS A 89 11.03 -3.12 -22.01
N ASP A 90 11.67 -3.28 -20.85
CA ASP A 90 12.65 -2.33 -20.31
C ASP A 90 12.16 -0.88 -20.13
N ALA A 91 10.87 -0.62 -20.30
CA ALA A 91 10.26 0.64 -19.89
C ALA A 91 10.60 0.92 -18.43
N SER A 92 11.07 2.14 -18.15
CA SER A 92 11.59 2.53 -16.84
C SER A 92 10.91 3.81 -16.35
N TRP A 93 10.74 3.87 -15.04
CA TRP A 93 10.23 5.02 -14.32
C TRP A 93 11.22 5.41 -13.23
N ASP A 94 11.44 6.71 -13.08
CA ASP A 94 12.35 7.31 -12.12
C ASP A 94 11.79 7.36 -10.69
N TYR A 95 10.62 6.76 -10.47
CA TYR A 95 9.97 6.58 -9.18
C TYR A 95 9.56 5.12 -8.95
N ASP A 96 9.37 4.77 -7.68
CA ASP A 96 8.89 3.48 -7.22
C ASP A 96 7.40 3.35 -7.51
N ARG A 97 7.06 2.53 -8.49
CA ARG A 97 5.66 2.19 -8.80
C ARG A 97 5.12 1.15 -7.83
N GLU A 98 5.88 0.12 -7.47
CA GLU A 98 5.35 -1.00 -6.66
C GLU A 98 4.71 -0.54 -5.34
N ASN A 99 5.23 0.52 -4.74
CA ASN A 99 4.74 1.08 -3.48
C ASN A 99 3.80 2.30 -3.62
N GLN A 100 3.31 2.62 -4.82
CA GLN A 100 2.39 3.74 -5.06
C GLN A 100 1.04 3.25 -5.58
N HIS A 101 -0.01 4.06 -5.46
CA HIS A 101 -1.31 3.72 -6.08
C HIS A 101 -1.27 3.90 -7.59
N CYS A 102 -1.94 3.00 -8.31
CA CYS A 102 -2.07 3.11 -9.76
C CYS A 102 -2.96 4.31 -10.11
N ARG A 103 -2.41 5.27 -10.85
CA ARG A 103 -3.15 6.48 -11.27
C ARG A 103 -3.83 6.33 -12.64
N GLU A 104 -3.83 5.13 -13.21
CA GLU A 104 -4.47 4.88 -14.50
C GLU A 104 -6.01 4.87 -14.35
N PRO A 105 -6.75 5.29 -15.40
CA PRO A 105 -8.21 5.22 -15.39
C PRO A 105 -8.71 3.79 -15.18
N ALA A 106 -9.65 3.63 -14.25
CA ALA A 106 -10.35 2.38 -14.05
C ALA A 106 -11.29 2.10 -15.23
N THR A 107 -11.24 0.87 -15.73
CA THR A 107 -12.06 0.40 -16.87
C THR A 107 -12.84 -0.87 -16.53
N PHE A 108 -12.52 -1.53 -15.41
CA PHE A 108 -13.20 -2.72 -14.91
C PHE A 108 -13.42 -2.62 -13.40
N LEU A 109 -14.38 -3.39 -12.89
CA LEU A 109 -14.53 -3.74 -11.49
C LEU A 109 -14.04 -5.16 -11.29
N LEU A 110 -13.04 -5.34 -10.43
CA LEU A 110 -12.63 -6.63 -9.89
C LEU A 110 -13.40 -6.86 -8.59
N HIS A 111 -14.43 -7.70 -8.62
CA HIS A 111 -15.47 -7.76 -7.58
C HIS A 111 -16.17 -6.39 -7.40
N THR A 112 -15.65 -5.55 -6.50
CA THR A 112 -16.15 -4.19 -6.22
C THR A 112 -15.05 -3.12 -6.35
N ALA A 113 -13.80 -3.52 -6.58
CA ALA A 113 -12.66 -2.63 -6.66
C ALA A 113 -12.45 -2.12 -8.11
N PRO A 114 -12.39 -0.80 -8.35
CA PRO A 114 -12.13 -0.26 -9.68
C PRO A 114 -10.67 -0.51 -10.10
N VAL A 115 -10.46 -1.13 -11.25
CA VAL A 115 -9.13 -1.50 -11.77
C VAL A 115 -8.92 -1.01 -13.20
N CYS A 116 -7.68 -0.64 -13.53
CA CYS A 116 -7.30 -0.32 -14.90
C CYS A 116 -7.21 -1.58 -15.78
N ARG A 117 -7.05 -1.41 -17.08
CA ARG A 117 -6.96 -2.51 -18.04
C ARG A 117 -5.83 -3.48 -17.71
N ALA A 118 -4.63 -2.96 -17.44
CA ALA A 118 -3.47 -3.79 -17.13
C ALA A 118 -3.69 -4.65 -15.86
N HIS A 119 -4.35 -4.10 -14.84
CA HIS A 119 -4.70 -4.85 -13.63
C HIS A 119 -5.82 -5.88 -13.86
N ALA A 120 -6.75 -5.61 -14.77
CA ALA A 120 -7.76 -6.58 -15.17
C ALA A 120 -7.10 -7.77 -15.91
N GLU A 121 -6.16 -7.50 -16.82
CA GLU A 121 -5.45 -8.54 -17.58
C GLU A 121 -4.51 -9.39 -16.71
N ALA A 122 -3.93 -8.80 -15.66
CA ALA A 122 -3.10 -9.51 -14.70
C ALA A 122 -3.90 -10.31 -13.65
N ALA A 123 -5.22 -10.17 -13.61
CA ALA A 123 -6.06 -10.88 -12.64
C ALA A 123 -6.08 -12.40 -12.93
N PRO A 124 -6.19 -13.26 -11.91
CA PRO A 124 -6.29 -14.70 -12.13
C PRO A 124 -7.52 -15.03 -12.98
N ALA A 125 -7.47 -16.11 -13.77
CA ALA A 125 -8.58 -16.49 -14.65
C ALA A 125 -9.92 -16.72 -13.93
N SER A 126 -9.89 -17.00 -12.62
CA SER A 126 -11.08 -17.14 -11.77
C SER A 126 -11.66 -15.80 -11.31
N ALA A 127 -11.00 -14.68 -11.55
CA ALA A 127 -11.44 -13.35 -11.18
C ALA A 127 -12.71 -12.96 -11.95
N ARG A 128 -13.71 -12.44 -11.25
CA ARG A 128 -14.88 -11.84 -11.88
C ARG A 128 -14.59 -10.37 -12.18
N LEU A 129 -14.45 -10.06 -13.47
CA LEU A 129 -14.27 -8.72 -13.99
C LEU A 129 -15.56 -8.23 -14.65
N THR A 130 -15.99 -7.02 -14.29
CA THR A 130 -17.15 -6.36 -14.90
C THR A 130 -16.68 -5.04 -15.53
N PRO A 131 -16.93 -4.78 -16.83
CA PRO A 131 -16.59 -3.49 -17.43
C PRO A 131 -17.28 -2.32 -16.70
N ILE A 132 -16.55 -1.22 -16.47
CA ILE A 132 -17.16 0.05 -16.06
C ILE A 132 -17.66 0.70 -17.34
N GLU A 133 -18.98 0.73 -17.54
CA GLU A 133 -19.57 1.45 -18.67
C GLU A 133 -19.15 2.92 -18.59
N ALA A 134 -18.60 3.45 -19.70
CA ALA A 134 -18.25 4.85 -19.78
C ALA A 134 -19.53 5.67 -19.59
N ARG A 135 -19.63 6.39 -18.46
CA ARG A 135 -20.63 7.45 -18.32
C ARG A 135 -20.24 8.56 -19.28
N SER A 136 -20.88 8.55 -20.45
CA SER A 136 -20.93 9.63 -21.43
C SER A 136 -21.45 10.93 -20.82
#